data_AF-J4H4E5-F1
#
_entry.id   AF-J4H4E5-F1
#
_cell.length_a   1.000
_cell.length_b   1.000
_cell.length_c   1.000
_cell.angle_alpha   90.00
_cell.angle_beta   90.00
_cell.angle_gamma   90.00
#
_symmetry.space_group_name_H-M   'P 1'
#
loop_
_entity.id
_entity.type
_entity.pdbx_description
1 polymer ?
#
loop_
_entity_poly.entity_id
_entity_poly.type
_entity_poly.pdbx_seq_one_letter_code
_entity_poly.pdbx_strand_id
1 'polypeptide(L)'
;MSAEERDYWANPYLRMLSTPLRHCLVSKRYLPKAFLLRMVPVRLPTPLLGKPTQILVGDELEHPSVKTRKPGTGHYVTCWRTAVEQLNQRGYYKRFSSNVVMHSWLTRQIGHLLRVRVLQELHVLERVIRRNPSGSNSATLLRRLTRAEWKQLKSSGVVPCDNAVAVLVVPPLNKDPKTKIRPGPSVATTPPPLKEDGEEMESIHPALPLSVMLQTSAKENHESSIDIPYLLPSPKVPLYNAISLFPWRSQRAALHVALQRILKVERGARFGERSRKLARKSYSSAPDSTSKMNDISSNKRAWTRGDNKGSHAFLLCSDAKSLMRADTVPLAIALWRVRIWEGAGWEDSGTTTGGWTLSS
;
A
#
# COMPACT_ATOMS: atom_id res chain seq x y z
N MET A 1 -2.03 3.34 -25.58
CA MET A 1 -1.09 2.63 -24.70
C MET A 1 -1.03 1.18 -25.18
N SER A 2 0.15 0.72 -25.59
CA SER A 2 0.36 -0.67 -26.04
C SER A 2 0.15 -1.67 -24.88
N ALA A 3 0.18 -2.98 -25.16
CA ALA A 3 0.14 -3.98 -24.09
C ALA A 3 1.37 -3.90 -23.18
N GLU A 4 2.55 -3.78 -23.77
CA GLU A 4 3.83 -3.66 -23.07
C GLU A 4 3.90 -2.40 -22.21
N GLU A 5 3.46 -1.25 -22.74
CA GLU A 5 3.37 -0.02 -21.96
C GLU A 5 2.42 -0.20 -20.76
N ARG A 6 1.30 -0.93 -20.92
CA ARG A 6 0.39 -1.19 -19.80
C ARG A 6 1.02 -2.09 -18.74
N ASP A 7 1.78 -3.10 -19.14
CA ASP A 7 2.50 -3.95 -18.18
C ASP A 7 3.59 -3.15 -17.43
N TYR A 8 4.29 -2.27 -18.14
CA TYR A 8 5.22 -1.32 -17.52
C TYR A 8 4.51 -0.42 -16.49
N TRP A 9 3.37 0.16 -16.85
CA TRP A 9 2.59 1.05 -15.97
C TRP A 9 1.90 0.32 -14.80
N ALA A 10 1.64 -0.98 -14.95
CA ALA A 10 1.12 -1.86 -13.90
C ALA A 10 2.20 -2.30 -12.89
N ASN A 11 3.48 -2.19 -13.25
CA ASN A 11 4.57 -2.52 -12.34
C ASN A 11 4.87 -1.32 -11.39
N PRO A 12 4.68 -1.47 -10.06
CA PRO A 12 4.93 -0.39 -9.12
C PRO A 12 6.39 0.04 -9.05
N TYR A 13 7.34 -0.87 -9.23
CA TYR A 13 8.76 -0.56 -9.16
C TYR A 13 9.17 0.35 -10.32
N LEU A 14 8.78 -0.04 -11.54
CA LEU A 14 9.04 0.75 -12.74
C LEU A 14 8.38 2.12 -12.65
N ARG A 15 7.14 2.18 -12.14
CA ARG A 15 6.44 3.46 -11.94
C ARG A 15 7.05 4.35 -10.87
N MET A 16 7.66 3.79 -9.83
CA MET A 16 8.42 4.56 -8.84
C MET A 16 9.70 5.12 -9.46
N LEU A 17 10.43 4.30 -10.23
CA LEU A 17 11.67 4.68 -10.90
C LEU A 17 11.45 5.72 -12.02
N SER A 18 10.30 5.68 -12.70
CA SER A 18 9.95 6.65 -13.73
C SER A 18 9.49 8.00 -13.20
N THR A 19 9.34 8.16 -11.87
CA THR A 19 9.02 9.46 -11.31
C THR A 19 10.17 10.46 -11.49
N PRO A 20 9.90 11.76 -11.65
CA PRO A 20 10.95 12.75 -11.88
C PRO A 20 12.01 12.73 -10.79
N LEU A 21 13.28 12.82 -11.20
CA LEU A 21 14.40 12.93 -10.27
C LEU A 21 14.36 14.27 -9.52
N ARG A 22 14.66 14.24 -8.22
CA ARG A 22 14.77 15.41 -7.35
C ARG A 22 15.99 15.27 -6.45
N HIS A 23 16.60 16.40 -6.13
CA HIS A 23 17.76 16.46 -5.26
C HIS A 23 17.34 16.35 -3.78
N CYS A 24 17.84 15.33 -3.09
CA CYS A 24 17.62 15.14 -1.67
C CYS A 24 18.52 16.07 -0.85
N LEU A 25 17.93 16.84 0.06
CA LEU A 25 18.67 17.79 0.89
C LEU A 25 19.65 17.12 1.85
N VAL A 26 19.29 15.96 2.40
CA VAL A 26 20.10 15.25 3.41
C VAL A 26 21.19 14.46 2.71
N SER A 27 20.85 13.65 1.71
CA SER A 27 21.82 12.77 1.06
C SER A 27 22.63 13.40 -0.07
N LYS A 28 22.25 14.59 -0.54
CA LYS A 28 22.85 15.28 -1.69
C LYS A 28 22.82 14.48 -3.00
N ARG A 29 21.91 13.52 -3.11
CA ARG A 29 21.74 12.66 -4.29
C ARG A 29 20.45 12.97 -5.01
N TYR A 30 20.44 12.75 -6.33
CA TYR A 30 19.23 12.76 -7.13
C TYR A 30 18.53 11.41 -7.01
N LEU A 31 17.29 11.41 -6.55
CA LEU A 31 16.46 10.22 -6.40
C LEU A 31 15.09 10.44 -7.07
N PRO A 32 14.43 9.37 -7.55
CA PRO A 32 13.07 9.51 -8.06
C PRO A 32 12.13 10.01 -6.95
N LYS A 33 11.19 10.90 -7.30
CA LYS A 33 10.24 11.52 -6.36
C LYS A 33 9.53 10.52 -5.46
N ALA A 34 9.23 9.31 -5.94
CA ALA A 34 8.57 8.27 -5.14
C ALA A 34 9.34 7.88 -3.86
N PHE A 35 10.67 8.01 -3.85
CA PHE A 35 11.56 7.71 -2.73
C PHE A 35 11.78 8.91 -1.81
N LEU A 36 11.11 10.03 -2.06
CA LEU A 36 11.32 11.29 -1.37
C LEU A 36 10.05 11.79 -0.66
N LEU A 37 10.25 12.62 0.35
CA LEU A 37 9.25 13.39 1.05
C LEU A 37 9.41 14.84 0.64
N ARG A 38 8.31 15.48 0.23
CA ARG A 38 8.31 16.92 -0.02
C ARG A 38 8.00 17.63 1.30
N MET A 39 8.89 18.55 1.68
CA MET A 39 8.79 19.40 2.87
C MET A 39 8.62 20.85 2.42
N VAL A 40 7.72 21.59 3.07
CA VAL A 40 7.42 22.97 2.71
C VAL A 40 7.41 23.84 3.97
N PRO A 41 8.13 24.98 3.99
CA PRO A 41 7.97 25.97 5.06
C PRO A 41 6.64 26.69 4.91
N VAL A 42 5.81 26.65 5.94
CA VAL A 42 4.49 27.31 5.98
C VAL A 42 4.53 28.42 7.00
N ARG A 43 4.05 29.61 6.64
CA ARG A 43 3.96 30.75 7.57
C ARG A 43 2.91 30.46 8.63
N LEU A 44 3.26 30.62 9.90
CA LEU A 44 2.31 30.60 11.00
C LEU A 44 1.58 31.94 11.10
N PRO A 45 0.31 31.96 11.53
CA PRO A 45 -0.36 33.21 11.89
C PRO A 45 0.47 33.89 12.97
N THR A 46 1.03 35.05 12.63
CA THR A 46 1.97 35.77 13.50
C THR A 46 1.20 36.85 14.26
N PRO A 47 1.45 37.06 15.57
CA PRO A 47 0.87 38.20 16.29
C PRO A 47 1.34 39.51 15.66
N LEU A 48 0.52 40.57 15.76
CA LEU A 48 0.64 41.85 15.03
C LEU A 48 2.03 42.53 15.07
N LEU A 49 2.88 42.21 16.05
CA LEU A 49 4.20 42.82 16.27
C LEU A 49 5.38 41.83 16.22
N GLY A 50 5.15 40.56 15.81
CA GLY A 50 6.17 39.51 15.80
C GLY A 50 6.86 39.31 14.45
N LYS A 51 8.10 38.80 14.45
CA LYS A 51 8.75 38.30 13.23
C LYS A 51 7.97 37.09 12.69
N PRO A 52 7.74 37.01 11.37
CA PRO A 52 7.00 35.89 10.78
C PRO A 52 7.75 34.58 11.02
N THR A 53 7.16 33.71 11.83
CA THR A 53 7.69 32.38 12.10
C THR A 53 7.14 31.39 11.08
N GLN A 54 8.00 30.53 10.56
CA GLN A 54 7.62 29.49 9.63
C GLN A 54 7.76 28.12 10.29
N ILE A 55 6.85 27.21 9.99
CA ILE A 55 6.95 25.81 10.41
C ILE A 55 7.21 24.94 9.20
N LEU A 56 8.18 24.03 9.30
CA LEU A 56 8.41 23.02 8.28
C LEU A 56 7.38 21.90 8.43
N VAL A 57 6.63 21.62 7.36
CA VAL A 57 5.61 20.56 7.35
C VAL A 57 5.83 19.61 6.18
N GLY A 58 5.43 18.35 6.37
CA GLY A 58 5.30 17.39 5.27
C GLY A 58 4.19 17.82 4.31
N ASP A 59 4.43 17.65 3.02
CA ASP A 59 3.45 17.89 1.96
C ASP A 59 3.34 16.70 1.00
N GLU A 60 2.19 16.60 0.32
CA GLU A 60 1.87 15.48 -0.58
C GLU A 60 1.93 14.08 0.07
N LEU A 61 1.78 14.02 1.40
CA LEU A 61 1.69 12.76 2.14
C LEU A 61 0.32 12.12 1.98
N GLU A 62 -0.73 12.94 1.95
CA GLU A 62 -2.13 12.53 1.80
C GLU A 62 -2.55 12.54 0.32
N HIS A 63 -3.65 11.86 0.00
CA HIS A 63 -4.19 11.78 -1.35
C HIS A 63 -4.61 13.17 -1.87
N PRO A 64 -4.30 13.52 -3.14
CA PRO A 64 -4.63 14.84 -3.69
C PRO A 64 -6.11 15.21 -3.65
N SER A 65 -7.01 14.22 -3.66
CA SER A 65 -8.45 14.45 -3.51
C SER A 65 -8.89 14.82 -2.09
N VAL A 66 -8.03 14.57 -1.08
CA VAL A 66 -8.31 14.87 0.33
C VAL A 66 -7.63 16.18 0.70
N LYS A 67 -6.40 16.39 0.23
CA LYS A 67 -5.61 17.57 0.57
C LYS A 67 -4.91 18.11 -0.66
N THR A 68 -5.15 19.39 -0.92
CA THR A 68 -4.46 20.12 -1.97
C THR A 68 -3.00 20.33 -1.58
N ARG A 69 -2.15 20.40 -2.60
CA ARG A 69 -0.73 20.69 -2.44
C ARG A 69 -0.56 22.08 -1.84
N LYS A 70 0.31 22.23 -0.83
CA LYS A 70 0.61 23.55 -0.27
C LYS A 70 1.43 24.39 -1.25
N PRO A 71 1.11 25.69 -1.40
CA PRO A 71 1.90 26.59 -2.23
C PRO A 71 3.30 26.77 -1.64
N GLY A 72 4.25 27.14 -2.51
CA GLY A 72 5.63 27.45 -2.12
C GLY A 72 6.69 26.44 -2.57
N THR A 73 7.94 26.85 -2.41
CA THR A 73 9.12 26.06 -2.76
C THR A 73 9.20 24.84 -1.84
N GLY A 74 9.11 23.66 -2.45
CA GLY A 74 9.24 22.41 -1.72
C GLY A 74 10.66 21.88 -1.77
N HIS A 75 11.14 21.39 -0.64
CA HIS A 75 12.43 20.73 -0.51
C HIS A 75 12.23 19.24 -0.33
N TYR A 76 13.14 18.42 -0.86
CA TYR A 76 13.00 16.98 -0.83
C TYR A 76 13.97 16.35 0.16
N VAL A 77 13.47 15.37 0.91
CA VAL A 77 14.22 14.57 1.88
C VAL A 77 13.95 13.10 1.58
N THR A 78 14.92 12.21 1.77
CA THR A 78 14.69 10.77 1.59
C THR A 78 13.50 10.32 2.44
N CYS A 79 12.65 9.45 1.89
CA CYS A 79 11.50 8.86 2.58
C CYS A 79 11.96 7.83 3.61
N TRP A 80 12.70 8.29 4.61
CA TRP A 80 13.31 7.47 5.66
C TRP A 80 13.27 8.22 6.98
N ARG A 81 12.81 7.55 8.04
CA ARG A 81 12.61 8.13 9.35
C ARG A 81 13.87 8.81 9.90
N THR A 82 14.99 8.10 9.89
CA THR A 82 16.27 8.61 10.42
C THR A 82 16.77 9.79 9.60
N ALA A 83 16.52 9.85 8.29
CA ALA A 83 16.90 11.01 7.47
C ALA A 83 16.15 12.28 7.89
N VAL A 84 14.88 12.18 8.30
CA VAL A 84 14.13 13.31 8.85
C VAL A 84 14.61 13.67 10.26
N GLU A 85 15.00 12.69 11.07
CA GLU A 85 15.60 12.94 12.38
C GLU A 85 16.98 13.64 12.25
N GLN A 86 17.82 13.20 11.32
CA GLN A 86 19.09 13.84 10.97
C GLN A 86 18.88 15.27 10.44
N LEU A 87 17.85 15.49 9.61
CA LEU A 87 17.47 16.82 9.15
C LEU A 87 17.20 17.76 10.34
N ASN A 88 16.53 17.25 11.39
CA ASN A 88 16.26 18.01 12.61
C ASN A 88 17.55 18.30 13.38
N GLN A 89 18.32 17.25 13.69
CA GLN A 89 19.53 17.32 14.51
C GLN A 89 20.59 18.25 13.90
N ARG A 90 20.81 18.16 12.58
CA ARG A 90 21.81 18.97 11.86
C ARG A 90 21.30 20.35 11.45
N GLY A 91 20.00 20.62 11.58
CA GLY A 91 19.41 21.90 11.24
C GLY A 91 19.51 22.30 9.75
N TYR A 92 19.66 21.34 8.82
CA TYR A 92 19.82 21.69 7.38
C TYR A 92 18.63 22.46 6.80
N TYR A 93 17.44 22.36 7.41
CA TYR A 93 16.26 23.12 7.02
C TYR A 93 16.37 24.62 7.29
N LYS A 94 17.28 25.07 8.17
CA LYS A 94 17.50 26.50 8.44
C LYS A 94 18.04 27.26 7.23
N ARG A 95 18.56 26.54 6.22
CA ARG A 95 18.99 27.11 4.94
C ARG A 95 17.82 27.62 4.09
N PHE A 96 16.59 27.20 4.37
CA PHE A 96 15.41 27.67 3.64
C PHE A 96 15.01 29.08 4.06
N SER A 97 15.12 29.36 5.36
CA SER A 97 14.84 30.65 5.99
C SER A 97 15.28 30.56 7.46
N SER A 98 15.79 31.66 8.00
CA SER A 98 16.31 31.73 9.37
C SER A 98 15.24 31.52 10.45
N ASN A 99 13.97 31.79 10.13
CA ASN A 99 12.84 31.68 11.05
C ASN A 99 12.02 30.39 10.87
N VAL A 100 12.56 29.38 10.18
CA VAL A 100 11.89 28.08 10.04
C VAL A 100 12.17 27.22 11.28
N VAL A 101 11.10 26.68 11.86
CA VAL A 101 11.15 25.74 12.98
C VAL A 101 10.60 24.40 12.53
N MET A 102 11.23 23.32 13.00
CA MET A 102 10.73 21.96 12.83
C MET A 102 10.15 21.49 14.17
N HIS A 103 8.88 21.11 14.20
CA HIS A 103 8.26 20.63 15.44
C HIS A 103 8.72 19.21 15.76
N SER A 104 8.83 18.89 17.06
CA SER A 104 9.34 17.59 17.53
C SER A 104 8.50 16.39 17.12
N TRP A 105 7.24 16.60 16.78
CA TRP A 105 6.29 15.53 16.42
C TRP A 105 6.23 15.27 14.91
N LEU A 106 7.03 15.99 14.10
CA LEU A 106 6.94 15.94 12.64
C LEU A 106 7.22 14.54 12.11
N THR A 107 8.23 13.86 12.63
CA THR A 107 8.56 12.48 12.26
C THR A 107 7.38 11.54 12.50
N ARG A 108 6.77 11.61 13.69
CA ARG A 108 5.58 10.81 14.04
C ARG A 108 4.40 11.14 13.14
N GLN A 109 4.18 12.41 12.86
CA GLN A 109 3.10 12.87 11.97
C GLN A 109 3.30 12.37 10.53
N ILE A 110 4.52 12.41 9.99
CA ILE A 110 4.83 11.89 8.65
C ILE A 110 4.52 10.40 8.59
N GLY A 111 5.03 9.60 9.54
CA GLY A 111 4.77 8.17 9.60
C GLY A 111 3.28 7.83 9.72
N HIS A 112 2.52 8.64 10.47
CA HIS A 112 1.05 8.53 10.56
C HIS A 112 0.38 8.84 9.22
N LEU A 113 0.73 9.95 8.58
CA LEU A 113 0.11 10.37 7.32
C LEU A 113 0.42 9.43 6.16
N LEU A 114 1.61 8.82 6.11
CA LEU A 114 1.93 7.78 5.13
C LEU A 114 1.02 6.55 5.27
N ARG A 115 0.65 6.17 6.50
CA ARG A 115 -0.33 5.10 6.77
C ARG A 115 -1.75 5.52 6.40
N VAL A 116 -2.12 6.76 6.73
CA VAL A 116 -3.41 7.34 6.28
C VAL A 116 -3.51 7.33 4.76
N ARG A 117 -2.40 7.60 4.04
CA ARG A 117 -2.37 7.53 2.57
C ARG A 117 -2.76 6.15 2.05
N VAL A 118 -2.27 5.07 2.65
CA VAL A 118 -2.67 3.70 2.28
C VAL A 118 -4.18 3.52 2.41
N LEU A 119 -4.79 4.01 3.49
CA LEU A 119 -6.24 3.95 3.71
C LEU A 119 -7.01 4.79 2.68
N GLN A 120 -6.49 5.95 2.31
CA GLN A 120 -7.07 6.82 1.28
C GLN A 120 -7.01 6.16 -0.11
N GLU A 121 -5.90 5.53 -0.48
CA GLU A 121 -5.76 4.80 -1.76
C GLU A 121 -6.73 3.61 -1.83
N LEU A 122 -6.92 2.88 -0.73
CA LEU A 122 -7.94 1.82 -0.66
C LEU A 122 -9.35 2.37 -0.91
N HIS A 123 -9.68 3.54 -0.37
CA HIS A 123 -10.97 4.18 -0.60
C HIS A 123 -11.14 4.63 -2.06
N VAL A 124 -10.11 5.20 -2.67
CA VAL A 124 -10.10 5.58 -4.09
C VAL A 124 -10.30 4.35 -4.97
N LEU A 125 -9.55 3.27 -4.70
CA LEU A 125 -9.69 1.99 -5.40
C LEU A 125 -11.10 1.42 -5.27
N GLU A 126 -11.69 1.43 -4.07
CA GLU A 126 -13.08 1.00 -3.85
C GLU A 126 -14.07 1.77 -4.75
N ARG A 127 -13.91 3.11 -4.83
CA ARG A 127 -14.77 3.97 -5.65
C ARG A 127 -14.61 3.67 -7.15
N VAL A 128 -13.40 3.43 -7.62
CA VAL A 128 -13.12 3.11 -9.03
C VAL A 128 -13.76 1.77 -9.39
N ILE A 129 -13.54 0.72 -8.59
CA ILE A 129 -14.12 -0.61 -8.84
C ILE A 129 -15.64 -0.55 -8.87
N ARG A 130 -16.26 0.23 -7.96
CA ARG A 130 -17.71 0.40 -7.91
C ARG A 130 -18.26 1.05 -9.18
N ARG A 131 -17.54 2.02 -9.75
CA ARG A 131 -17.92 2.71 -11.00
C ARG A 131 -17.65 1.87 -12.24
N ASN A 132 -16.63 1.02 -12.21
CA ASN A 132 -16.25 0.16 -13.33
C ASN A 132 -16.28 -1.33 -12.95
N PRO A 133 -17.47 -1.95 -12.86
CA PRO A 133 -17.61 -3.36 -12.51
C PRO A 133 -17.22 -4.32 -13.65
N SER A 134 -16.97 -3.81 -14.86
CA SER A 134 -16.64 -4.63 -16.04
C SER A 134 -15.25 -5.26 -15.92
N GLY A 135 -15.06 -6.44 -16.53
CA GLY A 135 -13.77 -7.16 -16.51
C GLY A 135 -13.39 -7.79 -15.16
N SER A 136 -14.34 -7.90 -14.25
CA SER A 136 -14.13 -8.45 -12.89
C SER A 136 -13.80 -9.94 -12.85
N ASN A 137 -14.23 -10.71 -13.86
CA ASN A 137 -13.88 -12.12 -13.98
C ASN A 137 -12.49 -12.33 -14.59
N SER A 138 -12.01 -11.40 -15.42
CA SER A 138 -10.73 -11.52 -16.14
C SER A 138 -9.56 -10.89 -15.40
N ALA A 139 -9.80 -9.88 -14.57
CA ALA A 139 -8.75 -9.16 -13.85
C ALA A 139 -9.09 -9.00 -12.36
N THR A 140 -8.46 -9.83 -11.53
CA THR A 140 -8.59 -9.73 -10.06
C THR A 140 -7.68 -8.62 -9.55
N LEU A 141 -8.23 -7.62 -8.86
CA LEU A 141 -7.45 -6.52 -8.28
C LEU A 141 -7.02 -6.83 -6.85
N LEU A 142 -7.97 -7.31 -6.04
CA LEU A 142 -7.76 -7.71 -4.65
C LEU A 142 -8.52 -9.01 -4.38
N ARG A 143 -7.85 -10.00 -3.79
CA ARG A 143 -8.50 -11.22 -3.31
C ARG A 143 -7.99 -11.63 -1.93
N ARG A 144 -8.76 -12.47 -1.25
CA ARG A 144 -8.31 -13.15 -0.04
C ARG A 144 -7.67 -14.48 -0.43
N LEU A 145 -6.50 -14.79 0.11
CA LEU A 145 -5.90 -16.11 -0.03
C LEU A 145 -6.73 -17.12 0.78
N THR A 146 -6.92 -18.32 0.24
CA THR A 146 -7.45 -19.46 1.00
C THR A 146 -6.47 -19.89 2.08
N ARG A 147 -6.91 -20.71 3.04
CA ARG A 147 -6.03 -21.29 4.05
C ARG A 147 -4.99 -22.23 3.43
N ALA A 148 -5.37 -22.99 2.40
CA ALA A 148 -4.43 -23.80 1.61
C ALA A 148 -3.33 -22.92 0.99
N GLU A 149 -3.69 -21.90 0.21
CA GLU A 149 -2.74 -21.00 -0.44
C GLU A 149 -1.84 -20.30 0.58
N TRP A 150 -2.40 -19.90 1.74
CA TRP A 150 -1.62 -19.26 2.80
C TRP A 150 -0.62 -20.23 3.47
N LYS A 151 -1.01 -21.49 3.69
CA LYS A 151 -0.09 -22.53 4.19
C LYS A 151 1.02 -22.81 3.17
N GLN A 152 0.67 -22.90 1.88
CA GLN A 152 1.62 -23.09 0.80
C GLN A 152 2.60 -21.92 0.74
N LEU A 153 2.13 -20.68 0.71
CA LEU A 153 2.98 -19.49 0.68
C LEU A 153 3.93 -19.42 1.88
N LYS A 154 3.47 -19.80 3.08
CA LYS A 154 4.32 -19.85 4.28
C LYS A 154 5.42 -20.92 4.21
N SER A 155 5.14 -22.06 3.57
CA SER A 155 6.08 -23.18 3.49
C SER A 155 7.04 -23.03 2.31
N SER A 156 6.58 -22.51 1.17
CA SER A 156 7.41 -22.31 -0.02
C SER A 156 8.16 -20.98 -0.03
N GLY A 157 7.64 -19.93 0.63
CA GLY A 157 8.14 -18.57 0.46
C GLY A 157 7.85 -17.96 -0.92
N VAL A 158 7.02 -18.63 -1.73
CA VAL A 158 6.68 -18.24 -3.11
C VAL A 158 5.21 -17.83 -3.20
N VAL A 159 4.94 -16.69 -3.84
CA VAL A 159 3.59 -16.19 -4.08
C VAL A 159 2.99 -16.90 -5.30
N PRO A 160 1.79 -17.52 -5.20
CA PRO A 160 1.21 -18.37 -6.24
C PRO A 160 0.55 -17.59 -7.39
N CYS A 161 0.95 -16.34 -7.63
CA CYS A 161 0.35 -15.48 -8.65
C CYS A 161 1.43 -14.59 -9.27
N ASP A 162 1.53 -14.62 -10.60
CA ASP A 162 2.58 -13.90 -11.32
C ASP A 162 2.35 -12.38 -11.33
N ASN A 163 1.08 -11.95 -11.33
CA ASN A 163 0.68 -10.55 -11.23
C ASN A 163 0.59 -10.03 -9.78
N ALA A 164 1.18 -10.74 -8.81
CA ALA A 164 1.18 -10.32 -7.42
C ALA A 164 2.06 -9.09 -7.22
N VAL A 165 1.55 -8.11 -6.49
CA VAL A 165 2.29 -6.87 -6.18
C VAL A 165 2.51 -6.69 -4.68
N ALA A 166 1.57 -7.12 -3.85
CA ALA A 166 1.73 -7.09 -2.40
C ALA A 166 0.85 -8.16 -1.74
N VAL A 167 1.33 -8.71 -0.61
CA VAL A 167 0.52 -9.54 0.28
C VAL A 167 0.35 -8.79 1.61
N LEU A 168 -0.87 -8.66 2.11
CA LEU A 168 -1.14 -8.02 3.41
C LEU A 168 -1.75 -9.03 4.37
N VAL A 169 -1.10 -9.25 5.52
CA VAL A 169 -1.63 -10.09 6.60
C VAL A 169 -2.39 -9.21 7.58
N VAL A 170 -3.71 -9.23 7.51
CA VAL A 170 -4.59 -8.34 8.29
C VAL A 170 -5.60 -9.18 9.10
N PRO A 171 -5.22 -9.67 10.29
CA PRO A 171 -6.16 -10.39 11.15
C PRO A 171 -7.26 -9.45 11.67
N PRO A 172 -8.48 -9.96 11.90
CA PRO A 172 -9.53 -9.18 12.55
C PRO A 172 -9.10 -8.81 13.97
N LEU A 173 -9.46 -7.62 14.42
CA LEU A 173 -9.11 -7.18 15.76
C LEU A 173 -9.95 -7.86 16.83
N ASN A 174 -9.27 -8.30 17.87
CA ASN A 174 -9.90 -8.77 19.10
C ASN A 174 -10.57 -7.59 19.84
N LYS A 175 -11.63 -7.93 20.58
CA LYS A 175 -12.25 -7.01 21.53
C LYS A 175 -11.20 -6.60 22.56
N ASP A 176 -11.27 -5.36 23.02
CA ASP A 176 -10.44 -4.92 24.13
C ASP A 176 -10.70 -5.80 25.37
N PRO A 177 -9.65 -6.29 26.08
CA PRO A 177 -9.85 -7.11 27.26
C PRO A 177 -10.58 -6.36 28.38
N LYS A 178 -10.37 -5.05 28.51
CA LYS A 178 -10.98 -4.20 29.54
C LYS A 178 -12.36 -3.73 29.11
N THR A 179 -12.48 -3.08 27.94
CA THR A 179 -13.76 -2.48 27.52
C THR A 179 -14.72 -3.47 26.85
N LYS A 180 -14.24 -4.65 26.44
CA LYS A 180 -14.97 -5.65 25.63
C LYS A 180 -15.50 -5.12 24.29
N ILE A 181 -15.13 -3.89 23.91
CA ILE A 181 -15.53 -3.26 22.65
C ILE A 181 -14.43 -3.49 21.62
N ARG A 182 -14.82 -3.71 20.36
CA ARG A 182 -13.86 -3.77 19.26
C ARG A 182 -13.51 -2.32 18.87
N PRO A 183 -12.22 -1.96 18.74
CA PRO A 183 -11.83 -0.61 18.33
C PRO A 183 -12.47 -0.24 16.99
N GLY A 184 -13.00 0.99 16.92
CA GLY A 184 -13.62 1.53 15.72
C GLY A 184 -12.58 1.87 14.65
N PRO A 185 -12.96 1.81 13.35
CA PRO A 185 -12.10 2.26 12.26
C PRO A 185 -11.89 3.77 12.33
N SER A 186 -10.63 4.23 12.31
CA SER A 186 -10.29 5.65 12.20
C SER A 186 -9.37 5.92 11.02
N VAL A 187 -9.69 6.97 10.26
CA VAL A 187 -8.89 7.53 9.15
C VAL A 187 -8.45 8.97 9.45
N ALA A 188 -8.43 9.35 10.74
CA ALA A 188 -8.06 10.70 11.15
C ALA A 188 -6.64 11.05 10.70
N THR A 189 -6.47 12.26 10.18
CA THR A 189 -5.19 12.79 9.70
C THR A 189 -4.29 13.24 10.86
N THR A 190 -4.88 13.60 12.00
CA THR A 190 -4.18 13.88 13.24
C THR A 190 -3.77 12.56 13.91
N PRO A 191 -2.50 12.39 14.30
CA PRO A 191 -2.09 11.23 15.09
C PRO A 191 -2.83 11.23 16.43
N PRO A 192 -3.19 10.05 16.98
CA PRO A 192 -3.83 9.98 18.28
C PRO A 192 -2.89 10.53 19.38
N PRO A 193 -3.45 11.14 20.45
CA PRO A 193 -2.67 11.69 21.55
C PRO A 193 -1.80 10.60 22.18
N LEU A 194 -0.62 10.99 22.70
CA LEU A 194 0.31 10.04 23.34
C LEU A 194 -0.25 9.41 24.63
N LYS A 195 -1.25 10.04 25.26
CA LYS A 195 -1.67 9.75 26.63
C LYS A 195 -2.93 8.89 26.77
N GLU A 196 -3.75 8.76 25.74
CA GLU A 196 -5.04 8.04 25.87
C GLU A 196 -4.90 6.51 25.75
N ASP A 197 -3.84 6.05 25.11
CA ASP A 197 -3.43 4.65 25.12
C ASP A 197 -2.04 4.59 25.76
N GLY A 198 -1.95 4.54 27.10
CA GLY A 198 -0.71 4.47 27.89
C GLY A 198 0.20 3.24 27.63
N GLU A 199 0.19 2.75 26.40
CA GLU A 199 1.03 1.72 25.86
C GLU A 199 1.62 2.32 24.56
N GLU A 200 2.76 3.02 24.67
CA GLU A 200 3.90 2.49 23.90
C GLU A 200 4.04 1.07 24.42
N MET A 201 3.23 0.17 23.86
CA MET A 201 3.33 -1.24 24.10
C MET A 201 4.69 -1.54 23.50
N GLU A 202 5.74 -1.43 24.33
CA GLU A 202 6.89 -2.30 24.21
C GLU A 202 6.27 -3.68 24.14
N SER A 203 5.96 -4.09 22.91
CA SER A 203 5.21 -5.29 22.70
C SER A 203 6.13 -6.37 23.24
N ILE A 204 5.70 -7.04 24.30
CA ILE A 204 6.39 -8.20 24.87
C ILE A 204 6.66 -9.24 23.77
N HIS A 205 5.91 -9.18 22.68
CA HIS A 205 6.18 -9.95 21.47
C HIS A 205 7.37 -9.41 20.69
N PRO A 206 8.28 -10.30 20.23
CA PRO A 206 9.35 -9.91 19.34
C PRO A 206 8.78 -9.13 18.17
N ALA A 207 9.40 -7.98 17.85
CA ALA A 207 8.92 -7.08 16.82
C ALA A 207 8.73 -7.86 15.51
N LEU A 208 7.48 -8.08 15.14
CA LEU A 208 7.17 -8.75 13.87
C LEU A 208 7.75 -7.90 12.74
N PRO A 209 8.40 -8.51 11.74
CA PRO A 209 8.98 -7.74 10.65
C PRO A 209 7.89 -6.95 9.94
N LEU A 210 8.19 -5.69 9.60
CA LEU A 210 7.26 -4.83 8.87
C LEU A 210 6.83 -5.47 7.54
N SER A 211 7.82 -6.01 6.83
CA SER A 211 7.60 -6.74 5.58
C SER A 211 8.68 -7.78 5.36
N VAL A 212 8.32 -8.89 4.71
CA VAL A 212 9.26 -9.90 4.19
C VAL A 212 9.15 -9.94 2.67
N MET A 213 10.27 -9.97 1.95
CA MET A 213 10.26 -10.04 0.49
C MET A 213 10.16 -11.49 0.03
N LEU A 214 9.07 -11.84 -0.65
CA LEU A 214 8.80 -13.19 -1.16
C LEU A 214 9.14 -13.30 -2.65
N GLN A 215 9.49 -14.49 -3.12
CA GLN A 215 9.66 -14.74 -4.56
C GLN A 215 8.30 -14.89 -5.25
N THR A 216 8.20 -14.57 -6.53
CA THR A 216 7.00 -14.84 -7.34
C THR A 216 7.12 -16.21 -8.01
N SER A 217 5.97 -16.84 -8.29
CA SER A 217 5.90 -18.10 -9.06
C SER A 217 6.22 -17.94 -10.54
N ALA A 218 6.47 -16.71 -11.00
CA ALA A 218 6.71 -16.41 -12.40
C ALA A 218 7.91 -17.23 -12.85
N LYS A 219 7.63 -18.31 -13.59
CA LYS A 219 8.66 -19.06 -14.28
C LYS A 219 9.37 -18.05 -15.17
N GLU A 220 10.69 -18.00 -15.08
CA GLU A 220 11.53 -17.26 -16.02
C GLU A 220 11.38 -17.93 -17.40
N ASN A 221 10.22 -17.77 -18.04
CA ASN A 221 9.95 -18.22 -19.41
C ASN A 221 10.66 -17.30 -20.41
N HIS A 222 11.73 -16.62 -19.99
CA HIS A 222 12.61 -15.89 -20.88
C HIS A 222 13.49 -16.92 -21.59
N GLU A 223 12.92 -17.60 -22.59
CA GLU A 223 13.64 -18.33 -23.65
C GLU A 223 14.43 -17.36 -24.57
N SER A 224 14.68 -16.13 -24.14
CA SER A 224 15.59 -15.23 -24.84
C SER A 224 17.01 -15.69 -24.57
N SER A 225 17.67 -16.17 -25.63
CA SER A 225 19.01 -16.76 -25.73
C SER A 225 20.20 -15.88 -25.28
N ILE A 226 19.96 -14.88 -24.43
CA ILE A 226 21.00 -13.97 -23.94
C ILE A 226 21.12 -14.14 -22.43
N ASP A 227 22.32 -14.47 -21.94
CA ASP A 227 22.69 -14.74 -20.54
C ASP A 227 22.56 -13.53 -19.57
N ILE A 228 21.61 -12.62 -19.82
CA ILE A 228 21.23 -11.54 -18.90
C ILE A 228 20.49 -12.00 -17.62
N PRO A 229 19.88 -13.21 -17.48
CA PRO A 229 19.14 -13.59 -16.27
C PRO A 229 19.94 -13.47 -14.97
N TYR A 230 21.25 -13.68 -15.01
CA TYR A 230 22.10 -13.62 -13.83
C TYR A 230 22.40 -12.19 -13.34
N LEU A 231 22.13 -11.15 -14.13
CA LEU A 231 22.45 -9.77 -13.79
C LEU A 231 21.33 -9.04 -13.05
N LEU A 232 20.07 -9.47 -13.20
CA LEU A 232 18.93 -8.80 -12.58
C LEU A 232 18.38 -9.61 -11.41
N PRO A 233 18.12 -8.99 -10.25
CA PRO A 233 17.53 -9.70 -9.13
C PRO A 233 16.13 -10.19 -9.48
N SER A 234 15.82 -11.44 -9.11
CA SER A 234 14.48 -12.02 -9.25
C SER A 234 13.41 -11.08 -8.68
N PRO A 235 12.27 -10.88 -9.36
CA PRO A 235 11.20 -10.03 -8.85
C PRO A 235 10.69 -10.54 -7.50
N LYS A 236 10.60 -9.64 -6.52
CA LYS A 236 10.11 -9.97 -5.17
C LYS A 236 8.85 -9.18 -4.82
N VAL A 237 7.97 -9.82 -4.06
CA VAL A 237 6.70 -9.27 -3.59
C VAL A 237 6.75 -9.08 -2.07
N PRO A 238 6.52 -7.85 -1.55
CA PRO A 238 6.48 -7.64 -0.11
C PRO A 238 5.24 -8.27 0.52
N LEU A 239 5.45 -9.07 1.55
CA LEU A 239 4.45 -9.53 2.51
C LEU A 239 4.47 -8.60 3.71
N TYR A 240 3.43 -7.79 3.87
CA TYR A 240 3.26 -6.84 4.95
C TYR A 240 2.53 -7.44 6.14
N ASN A 241 3.03 -7.15 7.34
CA ASN A 241 2.33 -7.45 8.58
C ASN A 241 1.54 -6.23 9.05
N ALA A 242 0.21 -6.33 9.15
CA ALA A 242 -0.62 -5.19 9.56
C ALA A 242 -0.33 -4.67 10.98
N ILE A 243 0.21 -5.51 11.87
CA ILE A 243 0.52 -5.11 13.25
C ILE A 243 1.64 -4.07 13.25
N SER A 244 2.75 -4.37 12.56
CA SER A 244 3.90 -3.48 12.41
C SER A 244 3.62 -2.33 11.42
N LEU A 245 2.87 -2.63 10.34
CA LEU A 245 2.52 -1.64 9.33
C LEU A 245 1.59 -0.56 9.87
N PHE A 246 0.69 -0.89 10.80
CA PHE A 246 -0.24 0.05 11.44
C PHE A 246 -0.20 -0.14 12.96
N PRO A 247 0.64 0.62 13.68
CA PRO A 247 0.78 0.49 15.13
C PRO A 247 -0.54 0.74 15.89
N TRP A 248 -1.36 1.68 15.42
CA TRP A 248 -2.63 2.02 16.06
C TRP A 248 -3.76 1.04 15.72
N ARG A 249 -4.44 0.55 16.76
CA ARG A 249 -5.57 -0.39 16.64
C ARG A 249 -6.70 0.17 15.78
N SER A 250 -7.00 1.46 15.89
CA SER A 250 -8.05 2.11 15.11
C SER A 250 -7.73 2.17 13.61
N GLN A 251 -6.46 2.37 13.23
CA GLN A 251 -6.03 2.29 11.84
C GLN A 251 -6.02 0.84 11.32
N ARG A 252 -5.63 -0.14 12.14
CA ARG A 252 -5.77 -1.57 11.79
C ARG A 252 -7.23 -1.95 11.53
N ALA A 253 -8.15 -1.42 12.34
CA ALA A 253 -9.57 -1.61 12.15
C ALA A 253 -10.02 -1.02 10.81
N ALA A 254 -9.57 0.21 10.51
CA ALA A 254 -9.85 0.88 9.24
C ALA A 254 -9.30 0.11 8.03
N LEU A 255 -8.06 -0.37 8.11
CA LEU A 255 -7.43 -1.20 7.06
C LEU A 255 -8.26 -2.45 6.79
N HIS A 256 -8.58 -3.22 7.84
CA HIS A 256 -9.36 -4.44 7.71
C HIS A 256 -10.74 -4.16 7.09
N VAL A 257 -11.45 -3.13 7.58
CA VAL A 257 -12.77 -2.73 7.05
C VAL A 257 -12.67 -2.30 5.58
N ALA A 258 -11.67 -1.52 5.19
CA ALA A 258 -11.46 -1.08 3.81
C ALA A 258 -11.23 -2.27 2.86
N LEU A 259 -10.37 -3.22 3.26
CA LEU A 259 -10.15 -4.46 2.49
C LEU A 259 -11.43 -5.30 2.37
N GLN A 260 -12.24 -5.43 3.43
CA GLN A 260 -13.54 -6.11 3.35
C GLN A 260 -14.49 -5.43 2.36
N ARG A 261 -14.53 -4.09 2.36
CA ARG A 261 -15.40 -3.31 1.47
C ARG A 261 -15.02 -3.56 0.00
N ILE A 262 -13.74 -3.48 -0.33
CA ILE A 262 -13.25 -3.81 -1.68
C ILE A 262 -13.65 -5.23 -2.06
N LEU A 263 -13.42 -6.24 -1.21
CA LEU A 263 -13.83 -7.62 -1.48
C LEU A 263 -15.35 -7.80 -1.65
N LYS A 264 -16.17 -6.99 -0.98
CA LYS A 264 -17.62 -7.00 -1.15
C LYS A 264 -18.01 -6.42 -2.52
N VAL A 265 -17.42 -5.29 -2.90
CA VAL A 265 -17.64 -4.65 -4.21
C VAL A 265 -17.15 -5.56 -5.34
N GLU A 266 -15.97 -6.16 -5.21
CA GLU A 266 -15.42 -7.13 -6.16
C GLU A 266 -16.33 -8.33 -6.39
N ARG A 267 -16.82 -8.94 -5.31
CA ARG A 267 -17.77 -10.06 -5.41
C ARG A 267 -19.04 -9.63 -6.14
N GLY A 268 -19.60 -8.46 -5.79
CA GLY A 268 -20.77 -7.90 -6.46
C GLY A 268 -20.55 -7.70 -7.95
N ALA A 269 -19.41 -7.14 -8.35
CA ALA A 269 -19.03 -6.94 -9.75
C ALA A 269 -18.98 -8.28 -10.52
N ARG A 270 -18.35 -9.31 -9.93
CA ARG A 270 -18.25 -10.65 -10.53
C ARG A 270 -19.60 -11.31 -10.72
N PHE A 271 -20.46 -11.27 -9.70
CA PHE A 271 -21.81 -11.81 -9.81
C PHE A 271 -22.61 -11.08 -10.89
N GLY A 272 -22.60 -9.75 -10.90
CA GLY A 272 -23.30 -8.96 -11.92
C GLY A 272 -22.79 -9.20 -13.35
N GLU A 273 -21.48 -9.40 -13.54
CA GLU A 273 -20.92 -9.73 -14.85
C GLU A 273 -21.32 -11.15 -15.31
N ARG A 274 -21.32 -12.13 -14.40
CA ARG A 274 -21.79 -13.50 -14.70
C ARG A 274 -23.27 -13.52 -15.08
N SER A 275 -24.12 -12.83 -14.32
CA SER A 275 -25.56 -12.72 -14.63
C SER A 275 -25.79 -12.08 -16.00
N ARG A 276 -25.07 -11.00 -16.34
CA ARG A 276 -25.15 -10.36 -17.66
C ARG A 276 -24.69 -11.28 -18.80
N LYS A 277 -23.63 -12.08 -18.58
CA LYS A 277 -23.16 -13.07 -19.58
C LYS A 277 -24.19 -14.18 -19.81
N LEU A 278 -24.81 -14.69 -18.74
CA LEU A 278 -25.86 -15.70 -18.84
C LEU A 278 -27.09 -15.15 -19.57
N ALA A 279 -27.54 -13.93 -19.24
CA ALA A 279 -28.65 -13.29 -19.93
C ALA A 279 -28.37 -13.08 -21.43
N ARG A 280 -27.15 -12.66 -21.80
CA ARG A 280 -26.78 -12.54 -23.22
C ARG A 280 -26.79 -13.89 -23.95
N LYS A 281 -26.31 -14.95 -23.29
CA LYS A 281 -26.31 -16.30 -23.86
C LYS A 281 -27.74 -16.82 -24.06
N SER A 282 -28.67 -16.51 -23.16
CA SER A 282 -30.08 -16.91 -23.33
C SER A 282 -30.78 -16.19 -24.48
N TYR A 283 -30.38 -14.96 -24.83
CA TYR A 283 -30.94 -14.26 -26.00
C TYR A 283 -30.33 -14.71 -27.34
N SER A 284 -29.07 -15.14 -27.36
CA SER A 284 -28.40 -15.59 -28.60
C SER A 284 -28.62 -17.06 -28.93
N SER A 285 -29.08 -17.86 -27.98
CA SER A 285 -29.43 -19.27 -28.23
C SER A 285 -30.89 -19.29 -28.64
N ALA A 286 -31.18 -19.67 -29.90
CA ALA A 286 -32.54 -19.96 -30.33
C ALA A 286 -33.19 -20.93 -29.31
N PRO A 287 -34.50 -20.81 -29.03
CA PRO A 287 -35.16 -21.61 -28.01
C PRO A 287 -35.21 -23.07 -28.45
N ASP A 288 -34.15 -23.81 -28.17
CA ASP A 288 -34.13 -25.26 -28.30
C ASP A 288 -34.87 -25.83 -27.10
N SER A 289 -36.19 -25.87 -27.28
CA SER A 289 -37.19 -26.28 -26.32
C SER A 289 -37.05 -27.77 -26.03
N THR A 290 -36.34 -28.17 -24.96
CA THR A 290 -36.59 -29.45 -24.23
C THR A 290 -35.74 -29.73 -22.98
N SER A 291 -34.77 -28.90 -22.58
CA SER A 291 -33.91 -29.21 -21.43
C SER A 291 -34.51 -28.79 -20.08
N LYS A 292 -34.92 -29.80 -19.29
CA LYS A 292 -35.63 -29.75 -18.00
C LYS A 292 -34.96 -28.89 -16.91
N MET A 293 -35.79 -28.11 -16.24
CA MET A 293 -35.51 -27.00 -15.35
C MET A 293 -35.39 -27.40 -13.86
N ASN A 294 -34.71 -28.52 -13.53
CA ASN A 294 -34.83 -29.17 -12.21
C ASN A 294 -33.68 -28.97 -11.19
N ASP A 295 -32.63 -28.18 -11.45
CA ASP A 295 -31.43 -28.17 -10.55
C ASP A 295 -31.15 -26.86 -9.77
N ILE A 296 -32.08 -25.89 -9.72
CA ILE A 296 -31.76 -24.55 -9.16
C ILE A 296 -32.15 -24.39 -7.67
N SER A 297 -33.02 -25.23 -7.09
CA SER A 297 -33.70 -24.87 -5.83
C SER A 297 -33.03 -25.30 -4.51
N SER A 298 -31.98 -26.14 -4.51
CA SER A 298 -31.48 -26.74 -3.25
C SER A 298 -30.05 -26.36 -2.85
N ASN A 299 -29.40 -25.40 -3.53
CA ASN A 299 -28.03 -24.99 -3.23
C ASN A 299 -27.97 -24.10 -1.96
N LYS A 300 -28.36 -24.67 -0.81
CA LYS A 300 -27.99 -24.19 0.53
C LYS A 300 -26.49 -23.95 0.48
N ARG A 301 -26.08 -22.68 0.53
CA ARG A 301 -24.69 -22.21 0.43
C ARG A 301 -23.80 -23.09 1.31
N ALA A 302 -23.18 -24.13 0.74
CA ALA A 302 -22.29 -25.00 1.47
C ALA A 302 -21.20 -24.11 2.04
N TRP A 303 -21.18 -23.94 3.36
CA TRP A 303 -20.17 -23.13 4.02
C TRP A 303 -18.83 -23.75 3.63
N THR A 304 -17.96 -22.99 2.96
CA THR A 304 -16.64 -23.50 2.57
C THR A 304 -15.88 -23.87 3.84
N ARG A 305 -15.81 -25.17 4.13
CA ARG A 305 -15.13 -25.73 5.31
C ARG A 305 -13.67 -26.03 4.99
N GLY A 306 -12.87 -26.17 6.04
CA GLY A 306 -11.47 -26.57 5.95
C GLY A 306 -10.57 -25.55 5.23
N ASP A 307 -9.71 -26.06 4.37
CA ASP A 307 -8.64 -25.30 3.72
C ASP A 307 -9.11 -24.35 2.61
N ASN A 308 -10.33 -24.54 2.11
CA ASN A 308 -10.99 -23.66 1.15
C ASN A 308 -11.54 -22.36 1.79
N LYS A 309 -11.52 -22.26 3.13
CA LYS A 309 -11.92 -21.03 3.82
C LYS A 309 -10.89 -19.93 3.59
N GLY A 310 -11.35 -18.70 3.41
CA GLY A 310 -10.46 -17.54 3.31
C GLY A 310 -9.62 -17.33 4.58
N SER A 311 -8.33 -17.06 4.40
CA SER A 311 -7.37 -16.72 5.44
C SER A 311 -7.47 -15.24 5.88
N HIS A 312 -6.48 -14.76 6.63
CA HIS A 312 -6.32 -13.34 6.95
C HIS A 312 -5.35 -12.60 6.00
N ALA A 313 -4.85 -13.30 4.98
CA ALA A 313 -3.97 -12.73 3.98
C ALA A 313 -4.76 -12.24 2.76
N PHE A 314 -4.43 -11.03 2.32
CA PHE A 314 -5.00 -10.37 1.15
C PHE A 314 -3.90 -10.22 0.10
N LEU A 315 -4.20 -10.62 -1.12
CA LEU A 315 -3.31 -10.49 -2.27
C LEU A 315 -3.77 -9.31 -3.13
N LEU A 316 -2.89 -8.34 -3.32
CA LEU A 316 -3.03 -7.23 -4.27
C LEU A 316 -2.34 -7.62 -5.57
N CYS A 317 -3.06 -7.48 -6.69
CA CYS A 317 -2.57 -7.83 -8.02
C CYS A 317 -2.50 -6.58 -8.91
N SER A 318 -1.55 -6.59 -9.86
CA SER A 318 -1.47 -5.61 -10.94
C SER A 318 -0.84 -6.23 -12.18
N ASP A 319 -1.48 -6.02 -13.32
CA ASP A 319 -1.11 -6.42 -14.69
C ASP A 319 -1.82 -5.51 -15.70
N ALA A 320 -1.49 -5.60 -16.99
CA ALA A 320 -2.14 -4.79 -18.03
C ALA A 320 -3.67 -4.89 -18.06
N LYS A 321 -4.28 -6.04 -17.70
CA LYS A 321 -5.74 -6.23 -17.72
C LYS A 321 -6.40 -5.52 -16.54
N SER A 322 -5.78 -5.61 -15.38
CA SER A 322 -6.21 -5.00 -14.14
C SER A 322 -6.11 -3.47 -14.22
N LEU A 323 -5.06 -2.94 -14.85
CA LEU A 323 -4.86 -1.51 -15.06
C LEU A 323 -6.00 -0.87 -15.85
N MET A 324 -6.54 -1.57 -16.86
CA MET A 324 -7.70 -1.11 -17.63
C MET A 324 -8.99 -1.04 -16.80
N ARG A 325 -9.06 -1.81 -15.71
CA ARG A 325 -10.23 -1.86 -14.84
C ARG A 325 -10.11 -0.85 -13.70
N ALA A 326 -9.02 -0.94 -12.93
CA ALA A 326 -8.65 0.00 -11.89
C ALA A 326 -7.15 -0.07 -11.62
N ASP A 327 -6.53 1.09 -11.44
CA ASP A 327 -5.10 1.19 -11.16
C ASP A 327 -4.79 0.89 -9.68
N THR A 328 -4.15 -0.25 -9.40
CA THR A 328 -3.73 -0.67 -8.06
C THR A 328 -2.34 -0.17 -7.67
N VAL A 329 -1.59 0.39 -8.63
CA VAL A 329 -0.20 0.79 -8.41
C VAL A 329 -0.06 1.94 -7.40
N PRO A 330 -0.92 2.98 -7.37
CA PRO A 330 -0.86 4.01 -6.33
C PRO A 330 -0.92 3.45 -4.91
N LEU A 331 -1.75 2.42 -4.67
CA LEU A 331 -1.83 1.73 -3.39
C LEU A 331 -0.54 0.96 -3.08
N ALA A 332 0.04 0.27 -4.06
CA ALA A 332 1.30 -0.44 -3.91
C ALA A 332 2.47 0.52 -3.58
N ILE A 333 2.51 1.68 -4.24
CA ILE A 333 3.49 2.74 -3.96
C ILE A 333 3.29 3.29 -2.54
N ALA A 334 2.05 3.53 -2.10
CA ALA A 334 1.78 3.99 -0.74
C ALA A 334 2.28 2.98 0.32
N LEU A 335 2.07 1.68 0.11
CA LEU A 335 2.62 0.63 0.96
C LEU A 335 4.15 0.63 0.97
N TRP A 336 4.77 0.75 -0.21
CA TRP A 336 6.22 0.86 -0.36
C TRP A 336 6.81 2.07 0.35
N ARG A 337 6.14 3.23 0.33
CA ARG A 337 6.60 4.42 1.05
C ARG A 337 6.58 4.22 2.56
N VAL A 338 5.60 3.51 3.12
CA VAL A 338 5.62 3.13 4.54
C VAL A 338 6.79 2.16 4.81
N ARG A 339 7.03 1.19 3.92
CA ARG A 339 8.16 0.26 4.02
C ARG A 339 9.50 0.99 4.13
N ILE A 340 9.78 1.88 3.18
CA ILE A 340 11.04 2.64 3.10
C ILE A 340 11.15 3.61 4.27
N TRP A 341 10.04 4.23 4.68
CA TRP A 341 9.99 5.15 5.82
C TRP A 341 10.50 4.49 7.11
N GLU A 342 10.06 3.27 7.38
CA GLU A 342 10.46 2.50 8.56
C GLU A 342 11.86 1.86 8.43
N GLY A 343 12.61 2.14 7.36
CA GLY A 343 14.00 1.72 7.21
C GLY A 343 14.23 0.46 6.38
N ALA A 344 13.17 -0.25 5.99
CA ALA A 344 13.35 -1.48 5.22
C ALA A 344 13.93 -1.19 3.82
N GLY A 345 15.03 -1.85 3.49
CA GLY A 345 15.83 -1.62 2.27
C GLY A 345 17.01 -0.65 2.46
N TRP A 346 17.17 -0.08 3.66
CA TRP A 346 18.36 0.69 4.07
C TRP A 346 19.23 -0.07 5.07
N GLU A 347 18.81 -1.26 5.50
CA GLU A 347 19.55 -2.10 6.44
C GLU A 347 20.90 -2.46 5.81
N ASP A 348 21.98 -2.04 6.47
CA ASP A 348 23.36 -2.24 6.06
C ASP A 348 23.62 -3.73 5.83
N SER A 349 23.70 -4.15 4.56
CA SER A 349 24.59 -5.26 4.22
C SER A 349 25.96 -4.82 4.71
N GLY A 350 26.51 -5.47 5.74
CA GLY A 350 27.71 -5.07 6.51
C GLY A 350 29.02 -4.83 5.73
N THR A 351 28.94 -4.78 4.41
CA THR A 351 29.90 -4.20 3.49
C THR A 351 29.59 -2.71 3.29
N THR A 352 30.45 -1.87 3.85
CA THR A 352 30.51 -0.39 3.81
C THR A 352 30.44 0.28 2.42
N THR A 353 30.12 -0.44 1.35
CA THR A 353 30.15 0.06 -0.03
C THR A 353 28.93 -0.29 -0.88
N GLY A 354 27.93 -1.00 -0.37
CA GLY A 354 26.86 -1.57 -1.20
C GLY A 354 25.44 -1.16 -0.84
N GLY A 355 25.01 0.06 -1.16
CA GLY A 355 23.58 0.38 -1.22
C GLY A 355 23.22 1.80 -0.83
N TRP A 356 23.29 2.74 -1.78
CA TRP A 356 22.86 4.14 -1.62
C TRP A 356 23.29 4.85 -0.33
N THR A 357 24.32 4.36 0.38
CA THR A 357 24.77 4.90 1.65
C THR A 357 25.60 6.16 1.45
N LEU A 358 25.48 7.05 2.43
CA LEU A 358 26.17 8.34 2.51
C LEU A 358 27.66 8.09 2.75
N SER A 359 28.47 8.14 1.70
CA SER A 359 29.90 8.40 1.85
C SER A 359 30.03 9.83 2.38
N SER A 360 30.34 9.95 3.66
CA SER A 360 30.62 11.22 4.34
C SER A 360 31.89 11.87 3.82
#